data_AF-Q937B4-F1
#
_entry.id   AF-Q937B4-F1
#
_cell.length_a   1.000
_cell.length_b   1.000
_cell.length_c   1.000
_cell.angle_alpha   90.00
_cell.angle_beta   90.00
_cell.angle_gamma   90.00
#
_symmetry.space_group_name_H-M   'P 1'
#
loop_
_entity.id
_entity.type
_entity.pdbx_description
1 polymer ?
#
loop_
_entity_poly.entity_id
_entity_poly.type
_entity_poly.pdbx_seq_one_letter_code
_entity_poly.pdbx_strand_id
1 'polypeptide(L)'
;MMAQVLMAITLHGLDDVLVAVELALQSGRVSADHVLNVLARLKEPQAVQSLPEAALPSLTLHEPPQADVSRYDSLRQSQEDDHVQ
;
A
#
# COMPACT_ATOMS: atom_id res chain seq x y z
N MET A 1 7.06 1.37 10.51
CA MET A 1 8.24 1.93 11.23
C MET A 1 9.53 1.43 10.58
N MET A 2 10.59 2.23 10.44
CA MET A 2 11.83 1.82 9.71
C MET A 2 12.54 0.59 10.30
N ALA A 3 12.39 0.35 11.61
CA ALA A 3 12.91 -0.86 12.27
C ALA A 3 12.35 -2.17 11.67
N GLN A 4 11.18 -2.15 11.05
CA GLN A 4 10.59 -3.33 10.39
C GLN A 4 11.42 -3.77 9.18
N VAL A 5 12.06 -2.84 8.47
CA VAL A 5 12.95 -3.15 7.35
C VAL A 5 14.19 -3.89 7.84
N LEU A 6 14.74 -3.52 8.99
CA LEU A 6 15.87 -4.23 9.60
C LEU A 6 15.48 -5.65 10.06
N MET A 7 14.28 -5.81 10.62
CA MET A 7 13.77 -7.14 10.97
C MET A 7 13.56 -8.01 9.73
N ALA A 8 13.14 -7.44 8.60
CA ALA A 8 12.96 -8.20 7.36
C ALA A 8 14.25 -8.88 6.87
N ILE A 9 15.44 -8.35 7.21
CA ILE A 9 16.74 -8.96 6.88
C ILE A 9 16.87 -10.35 7.49
N THR A 10 16.41 -10.54 8.73
CA THR A 10 16.52 -11.85 9.41
C THR A 10 15.60 -12.90 8.80
N LEU A 11 14.48 -12.46 8.21
CA LEU A 11 13.46 -13.35 7.65
C LEU A 11 13.66 -13.63 6.16
N HIS A 12 14.20 -12.67 5.42
CA HIS A 12 14.25 -12.70 3.96
C HIS A 12 15.66 -12.65 3.38
N GLY A 13 16.69 -12.41 4.19
CA GLY A 13 18.06 -12.23 3.73
C GLY A 13 18.38 -10.77 3.40
N LEU A 14 19.66 -10.45 3.38
CA LEU A 14 20.13 -9.08 3.13
C LEU A 14 19.94 -8.66 1.67
N ASP A 15 20.26 -9.55 0.73
CA ASP A 15 20.26 -9.22 -0.70
C ASP A 15 18.87 -8.81 -1.20
N ASP A 16 17.83 -9.58 -0.85
CA ASP A 16 16.43 -9.26 -1.19
C ASP A 16 16.00 -7.89 -0.64
N VAL A 17 16.41 -7.57 0.59
CA VAL A 17 16.10 -6.29 1.24
C VAL A 17 16.83 -5.14 0.57
N LEU A 18 18.09 -5.32 0.17
CA LEU A 18 18.85 -4.30 -0.56
C LEU A 18 18.21 -3.98 -1.91
N VAL A 19 17.81 -5.00 -2.68
CA VAL A 19 17.09 -4.81 -3.95
C VAL A 19 15.77 -4.07 -3.71
N ALA A 20 15.01 -4.44 -2.69
CA ALA A 20 13.76 -3.77 -2.35
C ALA A 20 13.96 -2.29 -1.96
N VAL A 21 15.01 -1.98 -1.19
CA VAL A 21 15.36 -0.61 -0.82
C VAL A 21 15.79 0.20 -2.04
N GLU A 22 16.60 -0.37 -2.92
CA GLU A 22 17.05 0.31 -4.14
C GLU A 22 15.87 0.69 -5.03
N LEU A 23 14.96 -0.25 -5.31
CA LEU A 23 13.74 0.00 -6.07
C LEU A 23 12.83 1.04 -5.39
N ALA A 24 12.72 0.98 -4.06
CA ALA A 24 11.93 1.94 -3.29
C ALA A 24 12.55 3.36 -3.26
N LEU A 25 13.87 3.48 -3.43
CA LEU A 25 14.55 4.77 -3.56
C LEU A 25 14.37 5.37 -4.96
N GLN A 26 14.39 4.53 -6.00
CA GLN A 26 14.16 4.95 -7.39
C GLN A 26 12.77 5.57 -7.60
N SER A 27 11.78 5.25 -6.75
CA SER A 27 10.43 5.83 -6.81
C SER A 27 10.32 7.26 -6.24
N GLY A 28 11.37 7.79 -5.61
CA GLY A 28 11.46 9.19 -5.16
C GLY A 28 10.78 9.51 -3.82
N ARG A 29 10.01 8.59 -3.22
CA ARG A 29 9.51 8.71 -1.84
C ARG A 29 9.62 7.37 -1.12
N VAL A 30 10.64 7.25 -0.26
CA VAL A 30 10.88 6.02 0.50
C VAL A 30 10.15 6.05 1.84
N SER A 31 9.46 4.96 2.15
CA SER A 31 8.90 4.68 3.49
C SER A 31 9.12 3.21 3.83
N ALA A 32 9.05 2.86 5.12
CA ALA A 32 9.16 1.48 5.55
C ALA A 32 8.10 0.58 4.88
N ASP A 33 6.86 1.07 4.79
CA ASP A 33 5.77 0.36 4.10
C ASP A 33 6.06 0.18 2.61
N HIS A 34 6.65 1.19 1.96
CA HIS A 34 7.00 1.08 0.54
C HIS A 34 8.08 0.01 0.31
N VAL A 35 9.13 -0.01 1.13
CA VAL A 35 10.19 -1.03 1.05
C VAL A 35 9.63 -2.43 1.27
N LEU A 36 8.78 -2.61 2.30
CA LEU A 36 8.17 -3.91 2.60
C LEU A 36 7.23 -4.38 1.48
N ASN A 37 6.49 -3.47 0.85
CA ASN A 37 5.64 -3.80 -0.29
C ASN A 37 6.45 -4.23 -1.51
N VAL A 38 7.56 -3.55 -1.80
CA VAL A 38 8.47 -3.96 -2.88
C VAL A 38 9.08 -5.32 -2.57
N LEU A 39 9.53 -5.55 -1.34
CA LEU A 39 10.08 -6.84 -0.92
C LEU A 39 9.05 -7.97 -1.05
N ALA A 40 7.81 -7.72 -0.64
CA ALA A 40 6.72 -8.68 -0.81
C ALA A 40 6.49 -9.00 -2.29
N ARG A 41 6.50 -7.98 -3.16
CA ARG A 41 6.34 -8.14 -4.61
C ARG A 41 7.48 -8.95 -5.24
N LEU A 42 8.73 -8.69 -4.85
CA LEU A 42 9.90 -9.44 -5.33
C LEU A 42 9.81 -10.94 -4.99
N LYS A 43 9.24 -11.26 -3.83
CA LYS A 43 9.07 -12.63 -3.35
C LYS A 43 7.75 -13.28 -3.76
N GLU A 44 6.89 -12.58 -4.52
CA GLU A 44 5.66 -13.18 -5.02
C GLU A 44 5.97 -14.43 -5.84
N PRO A 45 5.19 -15.52 -5.69
CA PRO A 45 5.40 -16.73 -6.49
C PRO A 45 5.42 -16.40 -7.98
N GLN A 46 6.32 -17.03 -8.73
CA GLN A 46 6.45 -16.79 -10.17
C GLN A 46 5.12 -16.99 -10.91
N ALA A 47 4.27 -17.93 -10.46
CA ALA A 47 2.93 -18.14 -11.02
C ALA A 47 2.03 -16.89 -10.93
N VAL A 48 2.19 -16.07 -9.89
CA VAL A 48 1.48 -14.80 -9.71
C VAL A 48 2.11 -13.71 -10.60
N GLN A 49 3.44 -13.65 -10.68
CA GLN A 49 4.14 -12.69 -11.53
C GLN A 49 3.90 -12.95 -13.03
N SER A 50 3.71 -14.20 -13.42
CA SER A 50 3.47 -14.62 -14.81
C SER A 50 1.99 -14.60 -15.21
N LEU A 51 1.09 -14.15 -14.34
CA LEU A 51 -0.30 -13.93 -14.72
C LEU A 51 -0.31 -12.96 -15.91
N PRO A 52 -0.84 -13.36 -17.07
CA PRO A 52 -0.93 -12.47 -18.21
C PRO A 52 -1.70 -11.22 -17.80
N GLU A 53 -1.20 -10.02 -18.11
CA GLU A 53 -1.92 -8.76 -17.92
C GLU A 53 -3.36 -8.85 -18.50
N ALA A 54 -3.50 -9.59 -19.61
CA ALA A 54 -4.76 -9.86 -20.30
C ALA A 54 -5.71 -10.85 -19.57
N ALA A 55 -5.25 -11.54 -18.52
CA ALA A 55 -6.07 -12.44 -17.70
C ALA A 55 -6.73 -11.72 -16.52
N LEU A 56 -6.33 -10.48 -16.22
CA LEU A 56 -7.04 -9.62 -15.28
C LEU A 56 -8.27 -9.06 -16.02
N PRO A 57 -9.50 -9.27 -15.50
CA PRO A 57 -10.66 -8.64 -16.11
C PRO A 57 -10.45 -7.13 -16.08
N SER A 58 -10.57 -6.49 -17.24
CA SER A 58 -10.58 -5.03 -17.33
C SER A 58 -11.77 -4.51 -16.53
N LEU A 59 -11.53 -4.11 -15.28
CA LEU A 59 -12.55 -3.54 -14.40
C LEU A 59 -12.97 -2.20 -14.99
N THR A 60 -14.18 -2.17 -15.55
CA THR A 60 -14.80 -0.92 -15.97
C THR A 60 -15.51 -0.33 -14.75
N LEU A 61 -15.13 0.90 -14.41
CA LEU A 61 -15.81 1.62 -13.35
C LEU A 61 -17.22 1.99 -13.82
N HIS A 62 -18.24 1.35 -13.24
CA HIS A 62 -19.65 1.66 -13.55
C HIS A 62 -20.11 2.98 -12.94
N GLU A 63 -19.53 3.37 -11.81
CA GLU A 63 -19.90 4.58 -11.07
C GLU A 63 -18.66 5.44 -10.81
N PRO A 64 -18.63 6.70 -11.28
CA PRO A 64 -17.49 7.59 -11.05
C PRO A 64 -17.36 7.92 -9.56
N PRO A 65 -16.13 8.07 -9.03
CA PRO A 65 -15.93 8.41 -7.63
C PRO A 65 -16.61 9.74 -7.31
N GLN A 66 -17.56 9.72 -6.39
CA GLN A 66 -18.23 10.92 -5.89
C GLN A 66 -17.38 11.57 -4.82
N ALA A 67 -17.08 12.86 -4.97
CA ALA A 67 -16.44 13.67 -3.95
C ALA A 67 -17.47 14.14 -2.89
N ASP A 68 -18.14 13.18 -2.25
CA ASP A 68 -19.21 13.46 -1.30
C ASP A 68 -18.64 13.79 0.11
N VAL A 69 -18.40 15.08 0.33
CA VAL A 69 -17.96 15.61 1.64
C VAL A 69 -19.07 15.56 2.69
N SER A 70 -20.34 15.54 2.28
CA SER A 70 -21.49 15.56 3.20
C SER A 70 -21.57 14.30 4.08
N ARG A 71 -21.04 13.19 3.57
CA ARG A 71 -20.86 11.94 4.33
C ARG A 71 -19.96 12.12 5.55
N TYR A 72 -18.94 12.97 5.47
CA TYR A 72 -18.06 13.28 6.60
C TYR A 72 -18.65 14.37 7.51
N ASP A 73 -19.31 15.37 6.92
CA ASP A 73 -19.95 16.46 7.68
C ASP A 73 -21.03 15.94 8.63
N SER A 74 -21.83 14.96 8.20
CA SER A 74 -22.84 14.32 9.06
C SER A 74 -22.24 13.59 10.27
N LEU A 75 -21.10 12.90 10.09
CA LEU A 75 -20.38 12.26 11.19
C LEU A 75 -19.78 13.27 12.17
N ARG A 76 -19.37 14.45 11.68
CA ARG A 76 -18.87 15.54 12.52
C ARG A 76 -19.98 16.18 13.35
N GLN A 77 -21.15 16.42 12.75
CA GLN A 77 -22.29 16.99 13.47
C GLN A 77 -22.73 16.13 14.66
N SER A 78 -22.77 14.80 14.48
CA SER A 78 -23.09 13.88 15.59
C SER A 78 -22.04 13.86 16.72
N GLN A 79 -20.79 14.24 16.45
CA GLN A 79 -19.74 14.35 17.48
C GLN A 79 -19.69 15.74 18.12
N GLU A 80 -20.03 16.79 17.38
CA GLU A 80 -20.10 18.15 17.92
C GLU A 80 -21.21 18.30 18.96
N ASP A 81 -22.35 17.62 18.79
CA ASP A 81 -23.45 17.59 19.77
C ASP A 81 -23.07 16.86 21.08
N ASP A 82 -22.09 15.95 21.05
CA ASP A 82 -21.68 15.14 22.22
C ASP A 82 -20.55 15.81 23.05
N HIS A 83 -19.90 16.84 22.50
CA HIS A 83 -18.79 17.56 23.13
C HIS A 83 -19.18 18.94 23.71
N VAL A 84 -20.45 19.34 23.60
CA VAL A 84 -21.00 20.57 24.19
C VAL A 84 -21.89 20.27 25.39
N GLN A 85 -21.31 19.74 26.47
CA GLN A 85 -21.94 19.76 27.79
C GLN A 85 -20.91 19.97 28.92
#